data_AF-B5VFY4-F1
#
_entry.id   AF-B5VFY4-F1
#
_cell.length_a   1.000
_cell.length_b   1.000
_cell.length_c   1.000
_cell.angle_alpha   90.00
_cell.angle_beta   90.00
_cell.angle_gamma   90.00
#
_symmetry.space_group_name_H-M   'P 1'
#
loop_
_entity.id
_entity.type
_entity.pdbx_description
1 polymer ?
#
loop_
_entity_poly.entity_id
_entity_poly.type
_entity_poly.pdbx_seq_one_letter_code
_entity_poly.pdbx_strand_id
1 'polypeptide(L)'
;MNNNSRNNKNRSTINRNKRQLQQAKEKNENIHIPRYIRNQPWYYKDTPKEQEGKKPGNDDTSTAEGGEKSDYLVHHRQKAKGGALDIDNNSEPKIGMGIKDEFKLIRPQKMSVRDSHSLSFCRNCGEAGHKEKDCMEKPRKMQKLVPDLNSQKTNGTVLVRATDDDWDSRKDRWYGYSGKEYNELISKWERDKRNKIKGKDKSQTDETLWDTDEEIELMKLELYKDSVGSLKKDDADNSQLYRTSTRLREDKAAYLNDINSTESNYDPKSRLYKTETLGAVDEKSKMFRRHLTGEGLKLNELNQFARSHAKEMGIRDEIEDKEKVQHVLVANPTKYEYLKKKREQEETKQPKIVSIGDLEARKVDGTKQSEEQRNHLKDLYG
;
A
#
# COMPACT_ATOMS: atom_id res chain seq x y z
N MET A 1 58.64 -2.69 -20.31
CA MET A 1 58.19 -4.10 -20.33
C MET A 1 57.02 -4.43 -19.35
N ASN A 2 56.16 -3.48 -18.91
CA ASN A 2 55.16 -3.77 -17.86
C ASN A 2 53.66 -3.62 -18.24
N ASN A 3 53.34 -3.42 -19.53
CA ASN A 3 51.94 -3.19 -19.96
C ASN A 3 51.15 -4.49 -20.27
N ASN A 4 51.83 -5.61 -20.55
CA ASN A 4 51.17 -6.88 -20.90
C ASN A 4 50.51 -7.59 -19.69
N SER A 5 51.06 -7.43 -18.48
CA SER A 5 50.52 -8.09 -17.27
C SER A 5 49.21 -7.46 -16.79
N ARG A 6 49.08 -6.13 -16.87
CA ARG A 6 47.83 -5.42 -16.53
C ARG A 6 46.71 -5.71 -17.54
N ASN A 7 47.02 -5.74 -18.84
CA ASN A 7 46.04 -6.09 -19.88
C ASN A 7 45.55 -7.54 -19.77
N ASN A 8 46.41 -8.50 -19.42
CA ASN A 8 46.01 -9.89 -19.22
C ASN A 8 45.14 -10.09 -17.96
N LYS A 9 45.44 -9.41 -16.84
CA LYS A 9 44.58 -9.45 -15.65
C LYS A 9 43.18 -8.89 -15.95
N ASN A 10 43.10 -7.76 -16.64
CA ASN A 10 41.83 -7.13 -17.05
C ASN A 10 41.04 -8.02 -18.03
N ARG A 11 41.72 -8.68 -18.97
CA ARG A 11 41.06 -9.62 -19.90
C ARG A 11 40.54 -10.88 -19.18
N SER A 12 41.26 -11.36 -18.17
CA SER A 12 40.85 -12.51 -17.35
C SER A 12 39.63 -12.20 -16.46
N THR A 13 39.55 -11.00 -15.89
CA THR A 13 38.40 -10.56 -15.07
C THR A 13 37.18 -10.33 -15.95
N ILE A 14 37.34 -9.71 -17.12
CA ILE A 14 36.25 -9.53 -18.10
C ILE A 14 35.70 -10.88 -18.56
N ASN A 15 36.56 -11.86 -18.86
CA ASN A 15 36.12 -13.19 -19.29
C ASN A 15 35.45 -14.00 -18.17
N ARG A 16 35.90 -13.85 -16.91
CA ARG A 16 35.22 -14.44 -15.73
C ARG A 16 33.84 -13.84 -15.53
N ASN A 17 33.69 -12.52 -15.66
CA ASN A 17 32.40 -11.85 -15.55
C ASN A 17 31.43 -12.29 -16.66
N LYS A 18 31.91 -12.41 -17.91
CA LYS A 18 31.09 -12.92 -19.02
C LYS A 18 30.61 -14.36 -18.80
N ARG A 19 31.47 -15.25 -18.29
CA ARG A 19 31.08 -16.63 -17.94
C ARG A 19 30.07 -16.67 -16.79
N GLN A 20 30.23 -15.82 -15.77
CA GLN A 20 29.25 -15.71 -14.68
C GLN A 20 27.90 -15.19 -15.20
N LEU A 21 27.91 -14.22 -16.13
CA LEU A 21 26.71 -13.72 -16.79
C LEU A 21 25.98 -14.82 -17.59
N GLN A 22 26.71 -15.67 -18.30
CA GLN A 22 26.13 -16.79 -19.04
C GLN A 22 25.53 -17.84 -18.10
N GLN A 23 26.27 -18.25 -17.07
CA GLN A 23 25.79 -19.22 -16.08
C GLN A 23 24.59 -18.70 -15.27
N ALA A 24 24.57 -17.41 -14.94
CA ALA A 24 23.44 -16.80 -14.24
C ALA A 24 22.17 -16.75 -15.13
N LYS A 25 22.33 -16.44 -16.42
CA LYS A 25 21.22 -16.46 -17.39
C LYS A 25 20.65 -17.86 -17.60
N GLU A 26 21.50 -18.88 -17.70
CA GLU A 26 21.08 -20.28 -17.84
C GLU A 26 20.34 -20.78 -16.60
N LYS A 27 20.73 -20.31 -15.41
CA LYS A 27 20.17 -20.74 -14.12
C LYS A 27 19.05 -19.84 -13.59
N ASN A 28 18.64 -18.79 -14.31
CA ASN A 28 17.74 -17.75 -13.81
C ASN A 28 18.20 -17.14 -12.46
N GLU A 29 19.50 -17.04 -12.24
CA GLU A 29 20.08 -16.44 -11.02
C GLU A 29 20.28 -14.93 -11.22
N ASN A 30 20.14 -14.15 -10.14
CA ASN A 30 20.45 -12.72 -10.19
C ASN A 30 21.98 -12.52 -10.25
N ILE A 31 22.44 -11.82 -11.28
CA ILE A 31 23.85 -11.54 -11.57
C ILE A 31 24.51 -10.72 -10.44
N HIS A 32 23.74 -9.89 -9.76
CA HIS A 32 24.25 -8.95 -8.77
C HIS A 32 24.51 -9.59 -7.40
N ILE A 33 24.06 -10.83 -7.17
CA ILE A 33 24.23 -11.50 -5.89
C ILE A 33 25.64 -12.08 -5.80
N PRO A 34 26.48 -11.64 -4.83
CA PRO A 34 27.81 -12.16 -4.67
C PRO A 34 27.81 -13.68 -4.40
N ARG A 35 28.87 -14.36 -4.87
CA ARG A 35 29.00 -15.83 -4.77
C ARG A 35 28.89 -16.35 -3.34
N TYR A 36 29.38 -15.61 -2.34
CA TYR A 36 29.32 -16.02 -0.94
C TYR A 36 27.90 -15.99 -0.35
N ILE A 37 27.00 -15.14 -0.88
CA ILE A 37 25.59 -15.15 -0.49
C ILE A 37 24.89 -16.34 -1.15
N ARG A 38 25.20 -16.56 -2.43
CA ARG A 38 24.61 -17.65 -3.22
C ARG A 38 24.96 -19.05 -2.72
N ASN A 39 26.20 -19.26 -2.27
CA ASN A 39 26.64 -20.58 -1.83
C ASN A 39 25.96 -20.97 -0.49
N GLN A 40 25.22 -22.07 -0.50
CA GLN A 40 24.68 -22.68 0.71
C GLN A 40 25.80 -23.26 1.58
N PRO A 41 25.80 -22.99 2.90
CA PRO A 41 26.68 -23.65 3.86
C PRO A 41 26.45 -25.17 3.88
N TRP A 42 27.48 -25.93 4.28
CA TRP A 42 27.46 -27.40 4.25
C TRP A 42 26.28 -27.99 5.06
N TYR A 43 25.99 -27.44 6.24
CA TYR A 43 24.96 -27.93 7.16
C TYR A 43 23.51 -27.71 6.68
N TYR A 44 23.29 -26.95 5.60
CA TYR A 44 21.96 -26.88 4.97
C TYR A 44 21.70 -28.09 4.07
N LYS A 45 22.76 -28.64 3.45
CA LYS A 45 22.68 -29.79 2.52
C LYS A 45 22.47 -31.12 3.24
N ASP A 46 22.87 -31.19 4.50
CA ASP A 46 22.72 -32.39 5.34
C ASP A 46 21.35 -32.49 6.02
N THR A 47 20.44 -31.53 5.76
CA THR A 47 19.08 -31.61 6.31
C THR A 47 18.25 -32.64 5.52
N PRO A 48 17.56 -33.60 6.18
CA PRO A 48 16.93 -34.74 5.49
C PRO A 48 15.80 -34.38 4.52
N LYS A 49 15.31 -33.13 4.55
CA LYS A 49 14.14 -32.70 3.78
C LYS A 49 14.41 -32.55 2.28
N GLU A 50 15.65 -32.55 1.83
CA GLU A 50 15.99 -32.54 0.38
C GLU A 50 16.15 -33.95 -0.22
N GLN A 51 16.12 -35.02 0.58
CA GLN A 51 16.34 -36.39 0.08
C GLN A 51 15.08 -37.10 -0.44
N GLU A 52 13.88 -36.60 -0.15
CA GLU A 52 12.65 -37.23 -0.69
C GLU A 52 12.39 -36.91 -2.18
N GLY A 53 13.15 -35.98 -2.78
CA GLY A 53 12.98 -35.57 -4.19
C GLY A 53 13.99 -36.14 -5.20
N LYS A 54 15.02 -36.87 -4.76
CA LYS A 54 16.08 -37.36 -5.67
C LYS A 54 16.09 -38.89 -5.75
N LYS A 55 15.37 -39.44 -6.72
CA LYS A 55 15.72 -40.76 -7.29
C LYS A 55 16.97 -40.59 -8.18
N PRO A 56 17.95 -41.49 -8.13
CA PRO A 56 19.08 -41.45 -9.04
C PRO A 56 18.66 -42.08 -10.38
N GLY A 57 18.72 -41.31 -11.46
CA GLY A 57 18.42 -41.77 -12.81
C GLY A 57 18.89 -40.77 -13.85
N ASN A 58 19.57 -41.28 -14.87
CA ASN A 58 20.38 -40.57 -15.86
C ASN A 58 19.65 -39.56 -16.75
N ASP A 59 20.48 -38.65 -17.26
CA ASP A 59 20.47 -37.81 -18.47
C ASP A 59 19.22 -37.67 -19.36
N ASP A 60 19.14 -36.44 -19.88
CA ASP A 60 18.52 -35.98 -21.12
C ASP A 60 17.00 -35.82 -21.26
N THR A 61 16.66 -34.57 -21.61
CA THR A 61 15.47 -34.12 -22.35
C THR A 61 14.10 -34.35 -21.72
N SER A 62 13.62 -33.37 -20.96
CA SER A 62 12.19 -33.07 -20.89
C SER A 62 11.95 -31.58 -20.70
N THR A 63 11.50 -30.95 -21.78
CA THR A 63 10.78 -29.68 -21.81
C THR A 63 9.55 -29.82 -20.91
N ALA A 64 9.68 -29.39 -19.66
CA ALA A 64 8.56 -29.30 -18.71
C ALA A 64 8.29 -27.82 -18.43
N GLU A 65 7.32 -27.26 -19.15
CA GLU A 65 6.67 -26.02 -18.77
C GLU A 65 6.02 -26.23 -17.38
N GLY A 66 6.44 -25.44 -16.39
CA GLY A 66 5.74 -25.32 -15.11
C GLY A 66 6.36 -26.00 -13.87
N GLY A 67 7.59 -26.51 -13.92
CA GLY A 67 8.29 -26.96 -12.71
C GLY A 67 8.91 -25.79 -11.94
N GLU A 68 8.40 -25.48 -10.74
CA GLU A 68 9.02 -24.49 -9.83
C GLU A 68 10.48 -24.86 -9.58
N LYS A 69 11.41 -24.12 -10.21
CA LYS A 69 12.83 -24.22 -9.89
C LYS A 69 12.99 -23.88 -8.42
N SER A 70 13.45 -24.84 -7.62
CA SER A 70 13.69 -24.66 -6.18
C SER A 70 14.52 -23.40 -5.95
N ASP A 71 14.05 -22.50 -5.08
CA ASP A 71 14.76 -21.26 -4.80
C ASP A 71 16.20 -21.52 -4.32
N TYR A 72 17.16 -20.83 -4.93
CA TYR A 72 18.58 -21.05 -4.68
C TYR A 72 19.09 -20.34 -3.41
N LEU A 73 18.25 -19.49 -2.79
CA LEU A 73 18.57 -18.72 -1.57
C LEU A 73 17.74 -19.16 -0.35
N VAL A 74 17.23 -20.39 -0.34
CA VAL A 74 16.42 -20.94 0.78
C VAL A 74 17.10 -20.80 2.13
N HIS A 75 18.44 -20.85 2.20
CA HIS A 75 19.18 -20.67 3.45
C HIS A 75 19.11 -19.26 4.04
N HIS A 76 18.77 -18.25 3.25
CA HIS A 76 18.56 -16.86 3.69
C HIS A 76 17.10 -16.55 4.04
N ARG A 77 16.15 -17.38 3.60
CA ARG A 77 14.74 -17.15 3.94
C ARG A 77 14.48 -17.51 5.39
N GLN A 78 13.68 -16.68 6.05
CA GLN A 78 13.21 -16.98 7.39
C GLN A 78 12.29 -18.21 7.37
N LYS A 79 12.50 -19.12 8.34
CA LYS A 79 11.67 -20.32 8.49
C LYS A 79 10.29 -19.99 9.08
N ALA A 80 10.23 -19.00 9.97
CA ALA A 80 8.99 -18.49 10.53
C ALA A 80 8.52 -17.31 9.68
N LYS A 81 7.41 -17.48 8.95
CA LYS A 81 6.76 -16.39 8.21
C LYS A 81 5.83 -15.62 9.15
N GLY A 82 5.69 -14.31 8.93
CA GLY A 82 4.74 -13.47 9.69
C GLY A 82 5.31 -12.82 10.96
N GLY A 83 6.63 -12.77 11.13
CA GLY A 83 7.26 -11.90 12.13
C GLY A 83 7.24 -10.43 11.72
N ALA A 84 7.64 -9.54 12.63
CA ALA A 84 7.71 -8.08 12.39
C ALA A 84 8.64 -7.70 11.21
N LEU A 85 9.62 -8.55 10.88
CA LEU A 85 10.55 -8.37 9.77
C LEU A 85 10.34 -9.49 8.75
N ASP A 86 9.40 -9.27 7.83
CA ASP A 86 9.23 -10.16 6.68
C ASP A 86 9.93 -9.60 5.44
N ILE A 87 11.08 -10.20 5.13
CA ILE A 87 12.04 -9.68 4.15
C ILE A 87 11.48 -9.78 2.73
N ASP A 88 10.73 -10.86 2.45
CA ASP A 88 10.31 -11.21 1.10
C ASP A 88 9.16 -10.32 0.58
N ASN A 89 8.38 -9.72 1.49
CA ASN A 89 7.22 -8.87 1.18
C ASN A 89 7.31 -7.50 1.88
N ASN A 90 8.53 -6.98 2.05
CA ASN A 90 8.77 -5.67 2.67
C ASN A 90 8.18 -4.48 1.89
N SER A 91 7.63 -4.70 0.69
CA SER A 91 6.82 -3.71 -0.03
C SER A 91 5.46 -3.49 0.61
N GLU A 92 4.92 -4.50 1.32
CA GLU A 92 3.66 -4.42 2.03
C GLU A 92 3.91 -3.92 3.47
N PRO A 93 3.29 -2.83 3.91
CA PRO A 93 3.40 -2.38 5.28
C PRO A 93 2.80 -3.43 6.23
N LYS A 94 3.52 -3.75 7.31
CA LYS A 94 3.03 -4.66 8.35
C LYS A 94 2.19 -3.91 9.37
N ILE A 95 1.06 -4.49 9.75
CA ILE A 95 0.25 -4.02 10.87
C ILE A 95 0.94 -4.40 12.20
N GLY A 96 0.75 -3.58 13.23
CA GLY A 96 1.26 -3.91 14.57
C GLY A 96 0.67 -5.23 15.07
N MET A 97 1.49 -6.05 15.72
CA MET A 97 1.12 -7.37 16.26
C MET A 97 0.11 -7.32 17.42
N GLY A 98 -0.23 -6.10 17.87
CA GLY A 98 -1.12 -5.84 19.00
C GLY A 98 -0.37 -5.66 20.32
N ILE A 99 -1.15 -5.43 21.38
CA ILE A 99 -0.66 -5.29 22.76
C ILE A 99 -1.20 -6.48 23.55
N LYS A 100 -0.31 -7.23 24.20
CA LYS A 100 -0.68 -8.42 24.98
C LYS A 100 -0.01 -8.40 26.34
N ASP A 101 -0.80 -8.06 27.36
CA ASP A 101 -0.33 -8.03 28.75
C ASP A 101 -0.62 -9.36 29.43
N GLU A 102 0.44 -10.12 29.73
CA GLU A 102 0.31 -11.40 30.42
C GLU A 102 0.70 -11.29 31.89
N PHE A 103 -0.12 -11.88 32.76
CA PHE A 103 0.19 -12.02 34.17
C PHE A 103 0.30 -13.49 34.53
N LYS A 104 1.46 -13.88 35.08
CA LYS A 104 1.73 -15.22 35.59
C LYS A 104 1.44 -15.25 37.09
N LEU A 105 0.79 -16.31 37.53
CA LEU A 105 0.53 -16.56 38.94
C LEU A 105 1.82 -17.10 39.57
N ILE A 106 2.35 -16.41 40.58
CA ILE A 106 3.37 -17.00 41.44
C ILE A 106 2.68 -17.59 42.66
N ARG A 107 2.75 -18.92 42.80
CA ARG A 107 2.29 -19.60 44.00
C ARG A 107 3.50 -19.79 44.91
N PRO A 108 3.46 -19.33 46.18
CA PRO A 108 4.47 -19.75 47.14
C PRO A 108 4.47 -21.28 47.22
N GLN A 109 5.66 -21.90 47.28
CA GLN A 109 5.77 -23.36 47.39
C GLN A 109 4.93 -23.86 48.57
N LYS A 110 4.05 -24.83 48.30
CA LYS A 110 3.30 -25.52 49.35
C LYS A 110 4.29 -26.26 50.22
N MET A 111 4.35 -25.94 51.51
CA MET A 111 5.06 -26.80 52.47
C MET A 111 4.29 -28.11 52.61
N SER A 112 4.99 -29.24 52.44
CA SER A 112 4.46 -30.54 52.86
C SER A 112 4.61 -30.66 54.38
N VAL A 113 3.70 -31.37 55.05
CA VAL A 113 3.71 -31.57 56.52
C VAL A 113 4.99 -32.26 57.01
N ARG A 114 5.78 -32.86 56.10
CA ARG A 114 7.05 -33.54 56.42
C ARG A 114 8.26 -32.59 56.44
N ASP A 115 8.17 -31.40 55.85
CA ASP A 115 9.29 -30.44 55.75
C ASP A 115 9.27 -29.38 56.88
N SER A 116 8.34 -29.49 57.83
CA SER A 116 8.12 -28.52 58.92
C SER A 116 9.32 -28.30 59.84
N HIS A 117 10.32 -29.18 59.81
CA HIS A 117 11.50 -29.09 60.69
C HIS A 117 12.73 -28.44 60.02
N SER A 118 12.75 -28.23 58.70
CA SER A 118 13.96 -27.77 57.99
C SER A 118 13.80 -26.50 57.14
N LEU A 119 12.57 -26.08 56.80
CA LEU A 119 12.32 -24.84 56.06
C LEU A 119 11.82 -23.74 57.00
N SER A 120 12.62 -22.68 57.18
CA SER A 120 12.27 -21.53 58.01
C SER A 120 11.12 -20.74 57.38
N PHE A 121 9.96 -20.71 58.05
CA PHE A 121 8.86 -19.80 57.74
C PHE A 121 9.13 -18.41 58.33
N CYS A 122 8.48 -17.38 57.79
CA CYS A 122 8.62 -16.02 58.28
C CYS A 122 7.92 -15.86 59.64
N ARG A 123 8.65 -15.48 60.70
CA ARG A 123 8.07 -15.27 62.04
C ARG A 123 7.12 -14.07 62.13
N ASN A 124 7.05 -13.21 61.12
CA ASN A 124 6.12 -12.08 61.11
C ASN A 124 4.74 -12.47 60.54
N CYS A 125 4.69 -12.97 59.30
CA CYS A 125 3.43 -13.33 58.61
C CYS A 125 3.05 -14.81 58.77
N GLY A 126 4.00 -15.71 59.02
CA GLY A 126 3.77 -17.14 59.15
C GLY A 126 3.77 -17.92 57.84
N GLU A 127 4.07 -17.27 56.70
CA GLU A 127 4.18 -17.91 55.39
C GLU A 127 5.58 -18.44 55.12
N ALA A 128 5.67 -19.40 54.19
CA ALA A 128 6.92 -19.97 53.73
C ALA A 128 7.28 -19.41 52.34
N GLY A 129 8.57 -19.16 52.10
CA GLY A 129 9.09 -18.67 50.81
C GLY A 129 9.86 -17.35 50.88
N HIS A 130 9.88 -16.65 52.02
CA HIS A 130 10.68 -15.45 52.24
C HIS A 130 11.18 -15.36 53.69
N LYS A 131 12.20 -14.53 53.94
CA LYS A 131 12.76 -14.28 55.28
C LYS A 131 12.03 -13.13 55.97
N GLU A 132 12.17 -13.00 57.29
CA GLU A 132 11.57 -11.90 58.06
C GLU A 132 11.92 -10.51 57.53
N LYS A 133 13.13 -10.32 56.97
CA LYS A 133 13.59 -9.05 56.41
C LYS A 133 12.88 -8.66 55.10
N ASP A 134 12.40 -9.65 54.35
CA ASP A 134 11.76 -9.49 53.04
C ASP A 134 10.23 -9.57 53.14
N CYS A 135 9.69 -9.53 54.37
CA CYS A 135 8.26 -9.62 54.63
C CYS A 135 7.56 -8.31 54.25
N MET A 136 6.53 -8.40 53.39
CA MET A 136 5.75 -7.25 52.94
C MET A 136 4.67 -6.81 53.96
N GLU A 137 4.40 -7.65 54.96
CA GLU A 137 3.47 -7.33 56.04
C GLU A 137 4.13 -6.45 57.10
N LYS A 138 3.35 -5.56 57.71
CA LYS A 138 3.82 -4.70 58.81
C LYS A 138 4.46 -5.55 59.92
N PRO A 139 5.67 -5.20 60.42
CA PRO A 139 6.34 -5.96 61.47
C PRO A 139 5.51 -5.98 62.76
N ARG A 140 5.18 -7.17 63.26
CA ARG A 140 4.40 -7.39 64.48
C ARG A 140 5.31 -7.52 65.69
N LYS A 141 4.88 -6.96 66.82
CA LYS A 141 5.59 -7.09 68.10
C LYS A 141 5.58 -8.53 68.63
N MET A 142 4.50 -9.26 68.38
CA MET A 142 4.39 -10.68 68.71
C MET A 142 4.70 -11.50 67.46
N GLN A 143 5.81 -12.23 67.53
CA GLN A 143 6.24 -13.13 66.46
C GLN A 143 5.41 -14.42 66.47
N LYS A 144 5.05 -14.91 65.30
CA LYS A 144 4.46 -16.24 65.12
C LYS A 144 5.52 -17.30 65.38
N LEU A 145 5.20 -18.21 66.30
CA LEU A 145 6.03 -19.35 66.66
C LEU A 145 5.73 -20.60 65.81
N VAL A 146 4.60 -20.59 65.08
CA VAL A 146 4.09 -21.71 64.29
C VAL A 146 3.68 -21.17 62.90
N PRO A 147 3.94 -21.92 61.81
CA PRO A 147 3.52 -21.53 60.47
C PRO A 147 1.98 -21.48 60.35
N ASP A 148 1.48 -20.51 59.61
CA ASP A 148 0.04 -20.31 59.42
C ASP A 148 -0.44 -21.08 58.18
N LEU A 149 -0.99 -22.27 58.40
CA LEU A 149 -1.45 -23.17 57.34
C LEU A 149 -2.73 -22.68 56.62
N ASN A 150 -3.45 -21.72 57.21
CA ASN A 150 -4.68 -21.16 56.62
C ASN A 150 -4.38 -19.89 55.79
N SER A 151 -3.36 -19.12 56.16
CA SER A 151 -2.88 -17.95 55.41
C SER A 151 -2.58 -18.27 53.94
N GLN A 152 -1.96 -19.44 53.67
CA GLN A 152 -1.61 -19.87 52.32
C GLN A 152 -2.82 -20.25 51.43
N LYS A 153 -3.99 -20.46 52.02
CA LYS A 153 -5.24 -20.79 51.29
C LYS A 153 -6.06 -19.54 50.99
N THR A 154 -5.94 -18.49 51.80
CA THR A 154 -6.74 -17.26 51.72
C THR A 154 -6.00 -16.10 51.06
N ASN A 155 -4.67 -16.08 51.12
CA ASN A 155 -3.88 -14.99 50.57
C ASN A 155 -3.76 -15.16 49.06
N GLY A 156 -4.39 -14.20 48.37
CA GLY A 156 -4.62 -14.17 46.94
C GLY A 156 -3.37 -14.49 46.14
N THR A 157 -3.56 -15.30 45.11
CA THR A 157 -2.54 -15.57 44.11
C THR A 157 -1.99 -14.25 43.55
N VAL A 158 -0.72 -13.94 43.83
CA VAL A 158 -0.07 -12.73 43.34
C VAL A 158 0.18 -12.90 41.84
N LEU A 159 -0.39 -11.99 41.07
CA LEU A 159 -0.17 -11.86 39.64
C LEU A 159 1.12 -11.06 39.41
N VAL A 160 2.07 -11.65 38.70
CA VAL A 160 3.34 -11.03 38.32
C VAL A 160 3.36 -10.87 36.81
N ARG A 161 3.95 -9.79 36.31
CA ARG A 161 4.13 -9.59 34.86
C ARG A 161 4.90 -10.77 34.27
N ALA A 162 4.42 -11.33 33.16
CA ALA A 162 5.19 -12.29 32.39
C ALA A 162 6.48 -11.62 31.86
N THR A 163 7.54 -12.40 31.73
CA THR A 163 8.81 -11.94 31.14
C THR A 163 8.66 -11.93 29.63
N ASP A 164 8.25 -10.79 29.10
CA ASP A 164 8.47 -10.41 27.72
C ASP A 164 9.73 -9.53 27.67
N ASP A 165 10.62 -9.83 26.73
CA ASP A 165 11.96 -9.23 26.66
C ASP A 165 12.04 -8.06 25.67
N ASP A 166 10.93 -7.74 25.00
CA ASP A 166 10.83 -6.55 24.17
C ASP A 166 11.05 -5.27 25.00
N TRP A 167 11.87 -4.36 24.50
CA TRP A 167 12.26 -3.16 25.23
C TRP A 167 11.05 -2.28 25.55
N ASP A 168 10.16 -2.11 24.56
CA ASP A 168 8.93 -1.34 24.70
C ASP A 168 8.00 -1.98 25.73
N SER A 169 7.81 -3.30 25.70
CA SER A 169 6.98 -4.05 26.66
C SER A 169 7.44 -3.85 28.11
N ARG A 170 8.75 -3.89 28.36
CA ARG A 170 9.35 -3.67 29.69
C ARG A 170 9.26 -2.23 30.17
N LYS A 171 9.13 -1.26 29.26
CA LYS A 171 9.08 0.18 29.55
C LYS A 171 7.68 0.76 29.36
N ASP A 172 6.71 -0.07 29.03
CA ASP A 172 5.35 0.38 28.84
C ASP A 172 4.78 0.92 30.16
N ARG A 173 4.44 2.21 30.12
CA ARG A 173 3.82 2.94 31.23
C ARG A 173 2.39 2.45 31.49
N TRP A 174 1.72 1.94 30.46
CA TRP A 174 0.31 1.54 30.50
C TRP A 174 0.11 0.03 30.59
N TYR A 175 1.13 -0.72 31.02
CA TYR A 175 1.00 -2.17 31.19
C TYR A 175 -0.05 -2.53 32.25
N GLY A 176 -0.96 -3.45 31.92
CA GLY A 176 -2.04 -3.87 32.81
C GLY A 176 -3.18 -2.87 32.93
N TYR A 177 -3.30 -1.97 31.96
CA TYR A 177 -4.33 -0.94 31.95
C TYR A 177 -5.73 -1.54 31.77
N SER A 178 -6.60 -1.36 32.77
CA SER A 178 -7.96 -1.91 32.78
C SER A 178 -9.01 -1.00 32.13
N GLY A 179 -8.69 0.27 31.84
CA GLY A 179 -9.64 1.26 31.32
C GLY A 179 -10.36 2.14 32.35
N LYS A 180 -10.06 2.00 33.65
CA LYS A 180 -10.76 2.72 34.73
C LYS A 180 -10.55 4.24 34.63
N GLU A 181 -9.32 4.67 34.39
CA GLU A 181 -8.94 6.08 34.28
C GLU A 181 -9.63 6.76 33.09
N TYR A 182 -9.74 6.07 31.95
CA TYR A 182 -10.49 6.58 30.81
C TYR A 182 -11.99 6.67 31.10
N ASN A 183 -12.57 5.68 31.78
CA ASN A 183 -13.98 5.73 32.19
C ASN A 183 -14.27 6.92 33.15
N GLU A 184 -13.35 7.23 34.06
CA GLU A 184 -13.44 8.41 34.92
C GLU A 184 -13.33 9.71 34.12
N LEU A 185 -12.43 9.77 33.14
CA LEU A 185 -12.29 10.92 32.24
C LEU A 185 -13.57 11.16 31.43
N ILE A 186 -14.16 10.11 30.85
CA ILE A 186 -15.44 10.20 30.13
C ILE A 186 -16.55 10.67 31.06
N SER A 187 -16.66 10.08 32.26
CA SER A 187 -17.65 10.50 33.26
C SER A 187 -17.51 11.97 33.67
N LYS A 188 -16.27 12.47 33.80
CA LYS A 188 -16.00 13.89 34.08
C LYS A 188 -16.40 14.78 32.90
N TRP A 189 -16.03 14.38 31.68
CA TRP A 189 -16.39 15.10 30.47
C TRP A 189 -17.92 15.16 30.25
N GLU A 190 -18.63 14.07 30.50
CA GLU A 190 -20.09 14.02 30.42
C GLU A 190 -20.78 14.93 31.44
N ARG A 191 -20.22 15.04 32.66
CA ARG A 191 -20.70 15.99 33.67
C ARG A 191 -20.45 17.44 33.22
N ASP A 192 -19.26 17.74 32.71
CA ASP A 192 -18.93 19.07 32.19
C ASP A 192 -19.81 19.46 31.00
N LYS A 193 -20.03 18.54 30.05
CA LYS A 193 -20.94 18.74 28.91
C LYS A 193 -22.37 19.02 29.37
N ARG A 194 -22.88 18.26 30.36
CA ARG A 194 -24.20 18.52 30.95
C ARG A 194 -24.30 19.90 31.61
N ASN A 195 -23.25 20.33 32.31
CA ASN A 195 -23.22 21.66 32.93
C ASN A 195 -23.16 22.77 31.87
N LYS A 196 -22.40 22.59 30.79
CA LYS A 196 -22.35 23.54 29.66
C LYS A 196 -23.70 23.68 28.96
N ILE A 197 -24.43 22.59 28.73
CA ILE A 197 -25.77 22.65 28.13
C ILE A 197 -26.74 23.39 29.07
N LYS A 198 -26.79 23.01 30.36
CA LYS A 198 -27.62 23.71 31.36
C LYS A 198 -27.25 25.18 31.58
N GLY A 199 -25.97 25.53 31.36
CA GLY A 199 -25.49 26.90 31.40
C GLY A 199 -25.90 27.69 30.17
N LYS A 200 -25.85 27.07 28.98
CA LYS A 200 -26.32 27.66 27.73
C LYS A 200 -27.82 27.90 27.72
N ASP A 201 -28.64 26.99 28.23
CA ASP A 201 -30.10 27.21 28.36
C ASP A 201 -30.44 28.45 29.22
N LYS A 202 -29.51 28.92 30.07
CA LYS A 202 -29.65 30.13 30.89
C LYS A 202 -29.06 31.39 30.26
N SER A 203 -28.22 31.26 29.22
CA SER A 203 -27.55 32.37 28.51
C SER A 203 -27.98 32.50 27.04
N GLN A 204 -28.90 31.65 26.56
CA GLN A 204 -29.38 31.61 25.17
C GLN A 204 -30.32 32.77 24.79
N THR A 205 -30.41 33.82 25.60
CA THR A 205 -31.17 35.03 25.25
C THR A 205 -30.33 36.10 24.54
N ASP A 206 -28.98 36.04 24.52
CA ASP A 206 -28.20 37.22 24.08
C ASP A 206 -26.99 37.01 23.15
N GLU A 207 -26.49 35.78 22.89
CA GLU A 207 -25.20 35.61 22.16
C GLU A 207 -25.31 34.94 20.78
N THR A 208 -26.52 34.68 20.27
CA THR A 208 -26.75 34.05 18.94
C THR A 208 -27.56 34.90 17.96
N LEU A 209 -27.92 36.12 18.34
CA LEU A 209 -28.43 37.11 17.41
C LEU A 209 -27.21 37.77 16.78
N TRP A 210 -27.12 37.69 15.46
CA TRP A 210 -26.19 38.56 14.75
C TRP A 210 -26.67 39.99 15.03
N ASP A 211 -25.75 40.92 15.27
CA ASP A 211 -26.15 42.33 15.37
C ASP A 211 -27.01 42.66 14.14
N THR A 212 -28.14 43.33 14.35
CA THR A 212 -29.13 43.60 13.30
C THR A 212 -28.49 44.24 12.06
N ASP A 213 -27.41 44.99 12.27
CA ASP A 213 -26.67 45.68 11.23
C ASP A 213 -25.85 44.70 10.36
N GLU A 214 -25.24 43.66 10.95
CA GLU A 214 -24.55 42.62 10.18
C GLU A 214 -25.53 41.78 9.34
N GLU A 215 -26.74 41.53 9.84
CA GLU A 215 -27.76 40.83 9.06
C GLU A 215 -28.23 41.66 7.86
N ILE A 216 -28.38 42.97 8.04
CA ILE A 216 -28.77 43.90 6.98
C ILE A 216 -27.68 44.00 5.91
N GLU A 217 -26.41 44.07 6.30
CA GLU A 217 -25.29 44.09 5.35
C GLU A 217 -25.18 42.77 4.56
N LEU A 218 -25.34 41.63 5.22
CA LEU A 218 -25.34 40.31 4.58
C LEU A 218 -26.46 40.17 3.54
N MET A 219 -27.67 40.64 3.89
CA MET A 219 -28.84 40.70 3.01
C MET A 219 -28.60 41.64 1.82
N LYS A 220 -27.95 42.79 2.04
CA LYS A 220 -27.58 43.75 0.99
C LYS A 220 -26.54 43.19 0.01
N LEU A 221 -25.68 42.30 0.48
CA LEU A 221 -24.69 41.56 -0.31
C LEU A 221 -25.30 40.34 -1.04
N GLU A 222 -26.63 40.13 -0.96
CA GLU A 222 -27.37 38.97 -1.49
C GLU A 222 -26.83 37.61 -1.02
N LEU A 223 -26.07 37.60 0.08
CA LEU A 223 -25.40 36.44 0.60
C LEU A 223 -26.20 35.99 1.83
N TYR A 224 -27.03 34.96 1.69
CA TYR A 224 -27.95 34.56 2.77
C TYR A 224 -27.21 33.77 3.86
N LYS A 225 -27.77 33.72 5.09
CA LYS A 225 -27.13 33.15 6.30
C LYS A 225 -26.62 31.70 6.12
N ASP A 226 -27.22 30.96 5.21
CA ASP A 226 -26.86 29.60 4.79
C ASP A 226 -25.59 29.52 3.92
N SER A 227 -25.22 30.61 3.25
CA SER A 227 -24.05 30.69 2.36
C SER A 227 -22.76 31.11 3.09
N VAL A 228 -22.86 31.74 4.27
CA VAL A 228 -21.73 32.34 5.03
C VAL A 228 -21.43 31.66 6.36
N GLY A 229 -22.11 30.55 6.68
CA GLY A 229 -22.04 29.92 8.01
C GLY A 229 -20.63 29.52 8.49
N SER A 230 -19.60 29.63 7.65
CA SER A 230 -18.19 29.38 8.00
C SER A 230 -17.29 30.62 7.99
N LEU A 231 -17.74 31.80 7.55
CA LEU A 231 -16.89 33.00 7.44
C LEU A 231 -16.60 33.67 8.80
N LYS A 232 -17.45 33.43 9.81
CA LYS A 232 -17.33 34.07 11.15
C LYS A 232 -16.18 33.56 12.03
N LYS A 233 -15.25 32.76 11.50
CA LYS A 233 -14.08 32.25 12.24
C LYS A 233 -12.76 32.83 11.77
N ASP A 234 -12.81 33.84 10.91
CA ASP A 234 -11.62 34.59 10.55
C ASP A 234 -11.42 35.64 11.64
N ASP A 235 -10.59 35.30 12.64
CA ASP A 235 -10.21 36.21 13.72
C ASP A 235 -9.69 37.52 13.12
N ALA A 236 -10.18 38.67 13.62
CA ALA A 236 -9.80 40.01 13.12
C ALA A 236 -8.27 40.25 13.11
N ASP A 237 -7.53 39.51 13.93
CA ASP A 237 -6.07 39.44 13.94
C ASP A 237 -5.56 38.29 13.07
N ASN A 238 -5.65 38.46 11.74
CA ASN A 238 -5.17 37.63 10.61
C ASN A 238 -3.75 36.98 10.70
N SER A 239 -3.10 37.05 11.85
CA SER A 239 -1.81 36.47 12.24
C SER A 239 -1.66 34.95 11.97
N GLN A 240 -2.75 34.18 11.93
CA GLN A 240 -2.70 32.72 11.69
C GLN A 240 -2.91 32.33 10.22
N LEU A 241 -3.37 33.23 9.35
CA LEU A 241 -3.64 32.91 7.94
C LEU A 241 -2.39 32.49 7.17
N TYR A 242 -1.21 33.00 7.55
CA TYR A 242 0.07 32.63 6.94
C TYR A 242 0.52 31.20 7.23
N ARG A 243 -0.10 30.51 8.21
CA ARG A 243 0.17 29.11 8.56
C ARG A 243 -0.88 28.15 8.00
N THR A 244 -1.79 28.63 7.16
CA THR A 244 -2.76 27.76 6.49
C THR A 244 -2.05 26.77 5.59
N SER A 245 -2.52 25.53 5.59
CA SER A 245 -1.93 24.48 4.75
C SER A 245 -2.22 24.76 3.28
N THR A 246 -1.21 24.65 2.41
CA THR A 246 -1.37 24.81 0.95
C THR A 246 -2.22 23.68 0.33
N ARG A 247 -2.46 22.60 1.06
CA ARG A 247 -3.37 21.53 0.63
C ARG A 247 -4.79 22.06 0.65
N LEU A 248 -5.32 22.36 -0.54
CA LEU A 248 -6.71 22.77 -0.70
C LEU A 248 -7.63 21.63 -0.23
N ARG A 249 -8.56 21.97 0.68
CA ARG A 249 -9.43 20.99 1.34
C ARG A 249 -10.54 20.45 0.43
N GLU A 250 -10.97 21.22 -0.56
CA GLU A 250 -12.02 20.83 -1.50
C GLU A 250 -11.56 19.74 -2.48
N ASP A 251 -10.28 19.74 -2.87
CA ASP A 251 -9.72 18.73 -3.75
C ASP A 251 -9.46 17.41 -3.00
N LYS A 252 -10.02 16.30 -3.49
CA LYS A 252 -9.76 14.96 -2.94
C LYS A 252 -8.54 14.31 -3.60
N ALA A 253 -7.70 13.63 -2.81
CA ALA A 253 -6.57 12.88 -3.36
C ALA A 253 -7.04 11.63 -4.13
N ALA A 254 -6.37 11.28 -5.23
CA ALA A 254 -6.84 10.22 -6.13
C ALA A 254 -6.85 8.82 -5.49
N TYR A 255 -5.85 8.48 -4.67
CA TYR A 255 -5.78 7.19 -3.95
C TYR A 255 -6.85 7.05 -2.83
N LEU A 256 -7.63 8.09 -2.56
CA LEU A 256 -8.76 8.02 -1.62
C LEU A 256 -10.06 7.62 -2.33
N ASN A 257 -10.04 7.43 -3.64
CA ASN A 257 -11.22 7.01 -4.40
C ASN A 257 -11.43 5.49 -4.33
N ASP A 258 -10.35 4.75 -4.16
CA ASP A 258 -10.26 3.29 -4.20
C ASP A 258 -9.85 2.68 -2.84
N ILE A 259 -10.21 3.33 -1.72
CA ILE A 259 -9.85 2.87 -0.36
C ILE A 259 -10.41 1.48 0.01
N ASN A 260 -11.53 1.11 -0.58
CA ASN A 260 -12.21 -0.15 -0.28
C ASN A 260 -11.74 -1.29 -1.20
N SER A 261 -10.97 -0.98 -2.26
CA SER A 261 -10.35 -2.02 -3.08
C SER A 261 -9.04 -2.46 -2.47
N THR A 262 -8.67 -3.71 -2.77
CA THR A 262 -7.41 -4.30 -2.28
C THR A 262 -6.18 -3.64 -2.89
N GLU A 263 -6.25 -3.26 -4.17
CA GLU A 263 -5.17 -2.61 -4.90
C GLU A 263 -5.58 -1.20 -5.26
N SER A 264 -4.61 -0.29 -5.26
CA SER A 264 -4.80 1.08 -5.74
C SER A 264 -4.14 1.30 -7.10
N ASN A 265 -4.79 2.09 -7.95
CA ASN A 265 -4.24 2.43 -9.27
C ASN A 265 -3.30 3.64 -9.26
N TYR A 266 -3.04 4.20 -8.08
CA TYR A 266 -2.23 5.39 -7.89
C TYR A 266 -0.73 5.06 -7.84
N ASP A 267 0.06 5.72 -8.68
CA ASP A 267 1.53 5.70 -8.56
C ASP A 267 1.98 6.86 -7.66
N PRO A 268 2.50 6.60 -6.43
CA PRO A 268 2.96 7.65 -5.53
C PRO A 268 4.20 8.39 -6.04
N LYS A 269 4.99 7.79 -6.94
CA LYS A 269 6.24 8.38 -7.43
C LYS A 269 5.98 9.52 -8.41
N SER A 270 5.12 9.27 -9.40
CA SER A 270 4.77 10.27 -10.43
C SER A 270 3.42 10.94 -10.17
N ARG A 271 2.69 10.53 -9.12
CA ARG A 271 1.37 11.04 -8.74
C ARG A 271 0.31 10.86 -9.83
N LEU A 272 0.38 9.73 -10.55
CA LEU A 272 -0.52 9.40 -11.66
C LEU A 272 -1.57 8.41 -11.19
N TYR A 273 -2.85 8.65 -11.50
CA TYR A 273 -3.93 7.71 -11.24
C TYR A 273 -4.27 6.98 -12.55
N LYS A 274 -4.01 5.68 -12.61
CA LYS A 274 -4.22 4.87 -13.82
C LYS A 274 -5.71 4.53 -13.95
N THR A 275 -6.37 5.10 -14.95
CA THR A 275 -7.76 4.75 -15.31
C THR A 275 -7.80 4.21 -16.73
N GLU A 276 -8.80 3.37 -17.00
CA GLU A 276 -9.07 2.83 -18.34
C GLU A 276 -9.28 3.93 -19.38
N THR A 277 -9.94 5.04 -18.98
CA THR A 277 -10.16 6.18 -19.85
C THR A 277 -8.87 6.96 -20.18
N LEU A 278 -7.89 6.93 -19.28
CA LEU A 278 -6.65 7.69 -19.43
C LEU A 278 -5.62 6.94 -20.27
N GLY A 279 -5.62 5.60 -20.23
CA GLY A 279 -4.62 4.78 -20.90
C GLY A 279 -4.72 3.30 -20.59
N ALA A 280 -3.84 2.53 -21.22
CA ALA A 280 -3.73 1.08 -21.04
C ALA A 280 -2.33 0.69 -20.56
N VAL A 281 -2.24 -0.47 -19.89
CA VAL A 281 -0.97 -1.05 -19.46
C VAL A 281 -0.53 -2.12 -20.46
N ASP A 282 0.68 -1.97 -20.99
CA ASP A 282 1.31 -3.01 -21.79
C ASP A 282 1.63 -4.25 -20.94
N GLU A 283 1.22 -5.44 -21.38
CA GLU A 283 1.49 -6.69 -20.65
C GLU A 283 2.99 -7.01 -20.54
N LYS A 284 3.74 -6.82 -21.63
CA LYS A 284 5.16 -7.21 -21.71
C LYS A 284 6.07 -6.25 -20.96
N SER A 285 5.87 -4.94 -21.13
CA SER A 285 6.72 -3.93 -20.51
C SER A 285 6.20 -3.46 -19.15
N LYS A 286 4.95 -3.81 -18.79
CA LYS A 286 4.23 -3.31 -17.61
C LYS A 286 4.21 -1.77 -17.53
N MET A 287 4.29 -1.10 -18.69
CA MET A 287 4.30 0.36 -18.78
C MET A 287 2.89 0.86 -19.08
N PHE A 288 2.47 1.92 -18.38
CA PHE A 288 1.22 2.60 -18.66
C PHE A 288 1.41 3.62 -19.80
N ARG A 289 0.67 3.46 -20.90
CA ARG A 289 0.64 4.42 -22.01
C ARG A 289 -0.72 5.08 -22.10
N ARG A 290 -0.72 6.40 -22.19
CA ARG A 290 -1.95 7.19 -22.27
C ARG A 290 -2.62 7.05 -23.62
N HIS A 291 -3.96 7.04 -23.63
CA HIS A 291 -4.72 7.21 -24.85
C HIS A 291 -4.56 8.64 -25.36
N LEU A 292 -4.39 8.80 -26.67
CA LEU A 292 -4.29 10.10 -27.31
C LEU A 292 -5.69 10.70 -27.47
N THR A 293 -5.85 11.98 -27.16
CA THR A 293 -7.10 12.72 -27.36
C THR A 293 -6.83 14.08 -27.98
N GLY A 294 -7.85 14.67 -28.64
CA GLY A 294 -7.80 16.02 -29.20
C GLY A 294 -6.63 16.25 -30.18
N GLU A 295 -5.74 17.17 -29.83
CA GLU A 295 -4.57 17.54 -30.65
C GLU A 295 -3.53 16.43 -30.77
N GLY A 296 -3.42 15.54 -29.77
CA GLY A 296 -2.48 14.43 -29.82
C GLY A 296 -2.78 13.44 -30.96
N LEU A 297 -4.06 13.23 -31.28
CA LEU A 297 -4.46 12.41 -32.43
C LEU A 297 -4.11 13.11 -33.74
N LYS A 298 -4.43 14.40 -33.88
CA LYS A 298 -4.10 15.20 -35.07
C LYS A 298 -2.60 15.20 -35.34
N LEU A 299 -1.77 15.36 -34.30
CA LEU A 299 -0.32 15.30 -34.42
C LEU A 299 0.16 13.92 -34.86
N ASN A 300 -0.40 12.85 -34.29
CA ASN A 300 -0.03 11.49 -34.66
C ASN A 300 -0.39 11.16 -36.12
N GLU A 301 -1.58 11.57 -36.57
CA GLU A 301 -2.02 11.47 -37.96
C GLU A 301 -1.13 12.29 -38.90
N LEU A 302 -0.77 13.52 -38.50
CA LEU A 302 0.13 14.39 -39.26
C LEU A 302 1.55 13.81 -39.33
N ASN A 303 2.02 13.15 -38.26
CA ASN A 303 3.30 12.44 -38.23
C ASN A 303 3.30 11.23 -39.16
N GLN A 304 2.24 10.43 -39.13
CA GLN A 304 2.10 9.32 -40.07
C GLN A 304 2.01 9.81 -41.52
N PHE A 305 1.30 10.91 -41.76
CA PHE A 305 1.20 11.58 -43.06
C PHE A 305 2.57 12.07 -43.56
N ALA A 306 3.32 12.79 -42.72
CA ALA A 306 4.64 13.30 -43.09
C ALA A 306 5.61 12.16 -43.44
N ARG A 307 5.59 11.06 -42.68
CA ARG A 307 6.40 9.85 -42.98
C ARG A 307 5.98 9.18 -44.29
N SER A 308 4.68 9.07 -44.54
CA SER A 308 4.16 8.51 -45.80
C SER A 308 4.54 9.37 -46.99
N HIS A 309 4.35 10.69 -46.88
CA HIS A 309 4.69 11.65 -47.93
C HIS A 309 6.21 11.67 -48.20
N ALA A 310 7.04 11.62 -47.16
CA ALA A 310 8.49 11.51 -47.32
C ALA A 310 8.89 10.24 -48.10
N LYS A 311 8.27 9.10 -47.76
CA LYS A 311 8.49 7.82 -48.45
C LYS A 311 8.04 7.85 -49.91
N GLU A 312 6.91 8.50 -50.21
CA GLU A 312 6.40 8.69 -51.58
C GLU A 312 7.33 9.57 -52.41
N MET A 313 7.90 10.62 -51.81
CA MET A 313 8.91 11.48 -52.45
C MET A 313 10.27 10.78 -52.63
N GLY A 314 10.38 9.50 -52.28
CA GLY A 314 11.59 8.68 -52.46
C GLY A 314 12.61 8.80 -51.33
N ILE A 315 12.36 9.62 -50.30
CA ILE A 315 13.24 9.77 -49.15
C ILE A 315 13.03 8.58 -48.21
N ARG A 316 14.06 7.75 -48.08
CA ARG A 316 14.12 6.61 -47.14
C ARG A 316 14.93 7.01 -45.92
N ASP A 317 14.42 6.70 -44.73
CA ASP A 317 15.12 7.00 -43.46
C ASP A 317 16.47 6.24 -43.34
N GLU A 318 16.61 5.14 -44.08
CA GLU A 318 17.77 4.25 -44.09
C GLU A 318 18.94 4.77 -44.95
N ILE A 319 18.70 5.74 -45.85
CA ILE A 319 19.68 6.23 -46.82
C ILE A 319 20.07 7.67 -46.48
N GLU A 320 21.38 7.96 -46.51
CA GLU A 320 21.88 9.30 -46.20
C GLU A 320 21.73 10.26 -47.40
N ASP A 321 20.52 10.78 -47.56
CA ASP A 321 20.26 11.84 -48.54
C ASP A 321 20.31 13.23 -47.91
N LYS A 322 20.82 14.22 -48.66
CA LYS A 322 20.84 15.63 -48.22
C LYS A 322 19.43 16.22 -48.11
N GLU A 323 18.51 15.74 -48.95
CA GLU A 323 17.12 16.19 -49.01
C GLU A 323 16.23 15.69 -47.86
N LYS A 324 16.73 14.78 -47.02
CA LYS A 324 15.94 14.21 -45.91
C LYS A 324 15.54 15.27 -44.86
N VAL A 325 16.34 16.33 -44.72
CA VAL A 325 16.11 17.40 -43.75
C VAL A 325 14.80 18.15 -44.04
N GLN A 326 14.46 18.35 -45.32
CA GLN A 326 13.21 18.99 -45.72
C GLN A 326 11.96 18.12 -45.46
N HIS A 327 12.17 16.84 -45.15
CA HIS A 327 11.11 15.85 -45.00
C HIS A 327 10.81 15.42 -43.56
N VAL A 328 11.61 15.84 -42.57
CA VAL A 328 11.34 15.60 -41.16
C VAL A 328 10.26 16.56 -40.65
N LEU A 329 9.20 16.03 -40.04
CA LEU A 329 8.06 16.82 -39.53
C LEU A 329 8.48 17.88 -38.51
N VAL A 330 9.29 17.50 -37.52
CA VAL A 330 9.70 18.40 -36.44
C VAL A 330 10.62 19.52 -36.95
N ALA A 331 11.36 19.28 -38.04
CA ALA A 331 12.20 20.30 -38.67
C ALA A 331 11.36 21.35 -39.43
N ASN A 332 10.28 20.92 -40.08
CA ASN A 332 9.43 21.79 -40.91
C ASN A 332 7.93 21.59 -40.62
N PRO A 333 7.45 21.90 -39.40
CA PRO A 333 6.09 21.55 -38.97
C PRO A 333 5.02 22.29 -39.79
N THR A 334 5.20 23.61 -40.00
CA THR A 334 4.23 24.46 -40.70
C THR A 334 4.05 24.05 -42.17
N LYS A 335 5.13 23.60 -42.83
CA LYS A 335 5.06 23.08 -44.20
C LYS A 335 4.13 21.88 -44.27
N TYR A 336 4.30 20.91 -43.36
CA TYR A 336 3.49 19.70 -43.34
C TYR A 336 2.06 19.94 -42.86
N GLU A 337 1.85 20.92 -41.98
CA GLU A 337 0.51 21.37 -41.59
C GLU A 337 -0.25 21.94 -42.81
N TYR A 338 0.33 22.88 -43.55
CA TYR A 338 -0.32 23.41 -44.76
C TYR A 338 -0.52 22.33 -45.84
N LEU A 339 0.43 21.41 -46.01
CA LEU A 339 0.34 20.33 -46.98
C LEU A 339 -0.79 19.36 -46.62
N LYS A 340 -0.88 18.95 -45.34
CA LYS A 340 -2.00 18.14 -44.82
C LYS A 340 -3.33 18.89 -44.99
N LYS A 341 -3.36 20.19 -44.71
CA LYS A 341 -4.57 21.00 -44.86
C LYS A 341 -5.04 21.10 -46.32
N LYS A 342 -4.11 21.29 -47.26
CA LYS A 342 -4.40 21.28 -48.70
C LYS A 342 -4.95 19.92 -49.14
N ARG A 343 -4.36 18.82 -48.64
CA ARG A 343 -4.86 17.47 -48.92
C ARG A 343 -6.30 17.27 -48.45
N GLU A 344 -6.63 17.70 -47.23
CA GLU A 344 -8.01 17.66 -46.72
C GLU A 344 -8.97 18.50 -47.58
N GLN A 345 -8.54 19.67 -48.05
CA GLN A 345 -9.32 20.51 -48.96
C GLN A 345 -9.52 19.86 -50.35
N GLU A 346 -8.56 19.08 -50.83
CA GLU A 346 -8.69 18.32 -52.07
C GLU A 346 -9.63 17.13 -51.90
N GLU A 347 -9.50 16.37 -50.81
CA GLU A 347 -10.37 15.24 -50.47
C GLU A 347 -11.83 15.67 -50.32
N THR A 348 -12.09 16.83 -49.69
CA THR A 348 -13.45 17.37 -49.54
C THR A 348 -14.05 17.87 -50.85
N LYS A 349 -13.22 18.30 -51.81
CA LYS A 349 -13.68 18.77 -53.14
C LYS A 349 -13.93 17.62 -54.10
N GLN A 350 -13.30 16.46 -53.92
CA GLN A 350 -13.63 15.28 -54.71
C GLN A 350 -15.05 14.80 -54.34
N PRO A 351 -15.98 14.70 -55.30
CA PRO A 351 -17.29 14.15 -55.00
C PRO A 351 -17.11 12.71 -54.53
N LYS A 352 -17.72 12.34 -53.41
CA LYS A 352 -17.75 10.94 -52.95
C LYS A 352 -18.34 10.10 -54.08
N ILE A 353 -17.52 9.33 -54.77
CA ILE A 353 -17.96 8.34 -55.74
C ILE A 353 -18.60 7.22 -54.91
N VAL A 354 -19.91 7.30 -54.73
CA VAL A 354 -20.68 6.22 -54.10
C VAL A 354 -20.65 5.05 -55.07
N SER A 355 -20.16 3.90 -54.61
CA SER A 355 -20.19 2.68 -55.42
C SER A 355 -21.65 2.25 -55.58
N ILE A 356 -22.06 1.82 -56.79
CA ILE A 356 -23.47 1.44 -57.07
C ILE A 356 -23.94 0.31 -56.12
N GLY A 357 -23.03 -0.56 -55.66
CA GLY A 357 -23.33 -1.63 -54.70
C GLY A 357 -23.66 -1.17 -53.27
N ASP A 358 -23.29 0.06 -52.88
CA ASP A 358 -23.71 0.65 -51.58
C ASP A 358 -25.09 1.32 -51.66
N LEU A 359 -25.59 1.57 -52.88
CA LEU A 359 -26.92 2.11 -53.17
C LEU A 359 -27.92 0.99 -53.52
N GLU A 360 -27.46 -0.25 -53.67
CA GLU A 360 -28.35 -1.39 -53.80
C GLU A 360 -29.08 -1.62 -52.46
N ALA A 361 -30.41 -1.73 -52.53
CA ALA A 361 -31.23 -2.05 -51.37
C ALA A 361 -30.77 -3.40 -50.80
N ARG A 362 -30.00 -3.36 -49.71
CA ARG A 362 -29.69 -4.57 -48.93
C ARG A 362 -31.00 -5.18 -48.48
N LYS A 363 -31.16 -6.50 -48.65
CA LYS A 363 -32.27 -7.22 -48.00
C LYS A 363 -32.20 -6.91 -46.52
N VAL A 364 -33.33 -6.50 -45.96
CA VAL A 364 -33.44 -6.24 -44.53
C VAL A 364 -33.20 -7.57 -43.81
N ASP A 365 -32.04 -7.74 -43.21
CA ASP A 365 -31.74 -8.87 -42.33
C ASP A 365 -32.45 -8.64 -40.99
N GLY A 366 -33.78 -8.71 -41.03
CA GLY A 366 -34.61 -8.86 -39.85
C GLY A 366 -34.78 -10.34 -39.57
N THR A 367 -34.58 -10.75 -38.32
CA THR A 367 -35.11 -12.04 -37.84
C THR A 367 -36.61 -12.07 -38.11
N LYS A 368 -37.11 -13.13 -38.76
CA LYS A 368 -38.57 -13.32 -38.94
C LYS A 368 -39.23 -13.23 -37.56
N GLN A 369 -40.15 -12.27 -37.38
CA GLN A 369 -40.96 -12.21 -36.16
C GLN A 369 -41.68 -13.55 -35.97
N SER A 370 -41.73 -14.06 -34.74
CA SER A 370 -42.50 -15.26 -34.43
C SER A 370 -43.98 -15.02 -34.74
N GLU A 371 -44.71 -16.07 -35.12
CA GLU A 371 -46.14 -15.97 -35.44
C GLU A 371 -46.94 -15.40 -34.25
N GLU A 372 -46.49 -15.69 -33.02
CA GLU A 372 -47.05 -15.16 -31.78
C GLU A 372 -46.94 -13.63 -31.68
N GLN A 373 -45.77 -13.07 -31.99
CA GLN A 373 -45.58 -11.61 -32.00
C GLN A 373 -46.42 -10.92 -33.09
N ARG A 374 -46.60 -11.57 -34.24
CA ARG A 374 -47.49 -11.07 -35.30
C ARG A 374 -48.96 -11.07 -34.91
N ASN A 375 -49.43 -12.12 -34.24
CA ASN A 375 -50.81 -12.19 -33.75
C ASN A 375 -51.05 -11.17 -32.64
N HIS A 376 -50.11 -11.01 -31.71
CA HIS A 376 -50.20 -10.02 -30.64
C HIS A 376 -50.24 -8.58 -31.17
N LEU A 377 -49.45 -8.26 -32.20
CA LEU A 377 -49.49 -6.93 -32.84
C LEU A 377 -50.78 -6.72 -33.64
N LYS A 378 -51.34 -7.76 -34.27
CA LYS A 378 -52.66 -7.68 -34.91
C LYS A 378 -53.77 -7.45 -33.89
N ASP A 379 -53.75 -8.12 -32.75
CA ASP A 379 -54.75 -7.92 -31.72
C ASP A 379 -54.68 -6.51 -31.11
N LEU A 380 -53.47 -5.92 -31.05
CA LEU A 380 -53.27 -4.55 -30.57
C LEU A 380 -53.68 -3.46 -31.56
N TYR A 381 -53.55 -3.69 -32.87
CA TYR A 381 -53.68 -2.64 -33.89
C TYR A 381 -54.71 -2.90 -35.00
N GLY A 382 -55.32 -4.09 -35.05
CA GLY A 382 -56.37 -4.48 -36.01
C GLY A 382 -55.84 -5.08 -37.30
#